data_AF-Q1WMM5-F1
#
_entry.id   AF-Q1WMM5-F1
#
_cell.length_a   1.000
_cell.length_b   1.000
_cell.length_c   1.000
_cell.angle_alpha   90.00
_cell.angle_beta   90.00
_cell.angle_gamma   90.00
#
_symmetry.space_group_name_H-M   'P 1'
#
loop_
_entity.id
_entity.type
_entity.pdbx_description
1 polymer ?
#
loop_
_entity_poly.entity_id
_entity_poly.type
_entity_poly.pdbx_seq_one_letter_code
_entity_poly.pdbx_strand_id
1 'polypeptide(L)'
;EEEQAQATSVPPRASSPPQVLPQLSPEQLGMIEKLVAAQQQCNRRSFSDQLRVTPWPMAPDPQSREARQQRFAHFTELAIVSVQEIVDFAKQLPGFLQLSREDQIALLKTSAIEVMLLETSRRYNPGS
;
A
#
# COMPACT_ATOMS: atom_id res chain seq x y z
N GLU A 1 -21.46 -5.05 -66.52
CA GLU A 1 -22.02 -5.10 -65.16
C GLU A 1 -21.17 -4.25 -64.25
N GLU A 2 -21.79 -3.21 -63.68
CA GLU A 2 -21.24 -2.34 -62.65
C GLU A 2 -21.12 -3.10 -61.33
N GLU A 3 -19.95 -3.05 -60.69
CA GLU A 3 -19.86 -3.31 -59.24
C GLU A 3 -19.32 -2.04 -58.57
N GLN A 4 -20.27 -1.32 -57.96
CA GLN A 4 -20.08 -0.07 -57.27
C GLN A 4 -19.57 -0.37 -55.86
N ALA A 5 -18.25 -0.25 -55.64
CA ALA A 5 -17.65 -0.38 -54.32
C ALA A 5 -17.95 0.88 -53.49
N GLN A 6 -18.92 0.76 -52.60
CA GLN A 6 -19.36 1.79 -51.67
C GLN A 6 -18.27 2.06 -50.62
N ALA A 7 -17.60 3.21 -50.74
CA ALA A 7 -16.67 3.69 -49.73
C ALA A 7 -17.46 4.18 -48.51
N THR A 8 -17.49 3.38 -47.44
CA THR A 8 -18.06 3.78 -46.15
C THR A 8 -17.19 4.87 -45.53
N SER A 9 -17.62 6.13 -45.62
CA SER A 9 -16.98 7.25 -44.95
C SER A 9 -17.19 7.15 -43.44
N VAL A 10 -16.11 6.93 -42.68
CA VAL A 10 -16.10 7.06 -41.22
C VAL A 10 -16.33 8.54 -40.88
N PRO A 11 -17.31 8.90 -40.02
CA PRO A 11 -17.52 10.29 -39.65
C PRO A 11 -16.31 10.81 -38.87
N PRO A 12 -15.96 12.10 -38.99
CA PRO A 12 -14.84 12.67 -38.26
C PRO A 12 -15.12 12.56 -36.76
N ARG A 13 -14.18 11.97 -36.04
CA ARG A 13 -14.21 11.83 -34.58
C ARG A 13 -14.31 13.23 -33.99
N ALA A 14 -15.48 13.59 -33.46
CA ALA A 14 -15.66 14.85 -32.75
C ALA A 14 -14.59 14.94 -31.66
N SER A 15 -13.75 15.98 -31.75
CA SER A 15 -12.72 16.29 -30.76
C SER A 15 -13.40 16.43 -29.41
N SER A 16 -13.13 15.48 -28.51
CA SER A 16 -13.58 15.55 -27.13
C SER A 16 -13.05 16.85 -26.52
N PRO A 17 -13.88 17.65 -25.80
CA PRO A 17 -13.39 18.84 -25.13
C PRO A 17 -12.24 18.46 -24.18
N PRO A 18 -11.24 19.34 -23.97
CA PRO A 18 -10.13 19.07 -23.07
C PRO A 18 -10.72 18.72 -21.69
N GLN A 19 -10.46 17.50 -21.24
CA GLN A 19 -10.80 17.05 -19.90
C GLN A 19 -10.02 17.92 -18.93
N VAL A 20 -10.66 18.96 -18.37
CA VAL A 20 -10.09 19.76 -17.29
C VAL A 20 -10.02 18.84 -16.08
N LEU A 21 -8.83 18.29 -15.80
CA LEU A 21 -8.61 17.54 -14.58
C LEU A 21 -8.97 18.46 -13.38
N PRO A 22 -9.77 17.99 -12.41
CA PRO A 22 -10.08 18.77 -11.23
C PRO A 22 -8.79 19.22 -10.54
N GLN A 23 -8.62 20.53 -10.31
CA GLN A 23 -7.49 21.03 -9.53
C GLN A 23 -7.72 20.75 -8.04
N LEU A 24 -6.70 20.28 -7.34
CA LEU A 24 -6.75 20.03 -5.90
C LEU A 24 -6.90 21.35 -5.14
N SER A 25 -7.77 21.37 -4.12
CA SER A 25 -7.85 22.50 -3.20
C SER A 25 -6.58 22.55 -2.31
N PRO A 26 -6.26 23.72 -1.73
CA PRO A 26 -5.14 23.83 -0.79
C PRO A 26 -5.24 22.86 0.40
N GLU A 27 -6.46 22.61 0.89
CA GLU A 27 -6.72 21.67 1.97
C GLU A 27 -6.44 20.22 1.56
N GLN A 28 -6.84 19.84 0.33
CA GLN A 28 -6.57 18.51 -0.22
C GLN A 28 -5.07 18.30 -0.42
N LEU A 29 -4.36 19.30 -0.92
CA LEU A 29 -2.91 19.24 -1.09
C LEU A 29 -2.21 19.07 0.26
N GLY A 30 -2.57 19.89 1.26
CA GLY A 30 -2.01 19.78 2.61
C GLY A 30 -2.30 18.42 3.27
N MET A 31 -3.48 17.84 3.02
CA MET A 31 -3.81 16.49 3.47
C MET A 31 -2.89 15.45 2.83
N ILE A 32 -2.71 15.49 1.51
CA ILE A 32 -1.83 14.57 0.78
C ILE A 32 -0.40 14.66 1.32
N GLU A 33 0.15 15.86 1.45
CA GLU A 33 1.51 16.09 1.96
C GLU A 33 1.69 15.52 3.37
N LYS A 34 0.70 15.72 4.24
CA LYS A 34 0.72 15.17 5.60
C LYS A 34 0.71 13.64 5.61
N LEU A 35 -0.11 13.01 4.77
CA LEU A 35 -0.16 11.55 4.63
C LEU A 35 1.18 11.00 4.12
N VAL A 36 1.76 11.63 3.11
CA VAL A 36 3.05 11.26 2.55
C VAL A 36 4.16 11.39 3.60
N ALA A 37 4.19 12.50 4.34
CA ALA A 37 5.16 12.71 5.42
C ALA A 37 5.03 11.66 6.53
N ALA A 38 3.79 11.35 6.94
CA ALA A 38 3.52 10.32 7.94
C ALA A 38 4.03 8.94 7.51
N GLN A 39 3.76 8.55 6.26
CA GLN A 39 4.24 7.28 5.71
C GLN A 39 5.78 7.21 5.70
N GLN A 40 6.44 8.27 5.26
CA GLN A 40 7.91 8.33 5.24
C GLN A 40 8.50 8.23 6.65
N GLN A 41 7.89 8.89 7.63
CA GLN A 41 8.35 8.85 9.01
C GLN A 41 8.22 7.46 9.62
N CYS A 42 7.08 6.79 9.41
CA CYS A 42 6.84 5.44 9.93
C CYS A 42 7.82 4.44 9.29
N ASN A 43 8.01 4.51 7.98
CA ASN A 43 8.96 3.66 7.27
C ASN A 43 10.39 3.81 7.79
N ARG A 44 10.84 5.02 8.16
CA ARG A 44 12.20 5.23 8.71
C ARG A 44 12.38 4.57 10.07
N ARG A 45 11.36 4.56 10.92
CA ARG A 45 11.41 3.89 12.24
C ARG A 45 11.50 2.37 12.08
N SER A 46 10.78 1.82 11.11
CA SER A 46 10.82 0.40 10.72
C SER A 46 12.23 -0.18 10.56
N PHE A 47 13.11 0.56 9.88
CA PHE A 47 14.47 0.10 9.61
C PHE A 47 15.27 -0.14 10.90
N SER A 48 14.97 0.60 11.98
CA SER A 48 15.62 0.39 13.28
C SER A 48 15.13 -0.89 13.96
N ASP A 49 13.84 -1.20 13.85
CA ASP A 49 13.25 -2.40 14.46
C ASP A 49 13.49 -3.66 13.62
N GLN A 50 13.74 -3.51 12.32
CA GLN A 50 14.11 -4.62 11.42
C GLN A 50 15.40 -5.33 11.86
N LEU A 51 16.28 -4.65 12.59
CA LEU A 51 17.50 -5.24 13.20
C LEU A 51 17.20 -6.28 14.29
N ARG A 52 15.96 -6.33 14.81
CA ARG A 52 15.54 -7.27 15.86
C ARG A 52 14.79 -8.49 15.32
N VAL A 53 14.52 -8.54 14.02
CA VAL A 53 13.80 -9.65 13.39
C VAL A 53 14.74 -10.83 13.22
N THR A 54 14.24 -12.02 13.53
CA THR A 54 14.90 -13.31 13.30
C THR A 54 15.41 -13.38 11.86
N PRO A 55 16.70 -13.64 11.61
CA PRO A 55 17.24 -13.69 10.26
C PRO A 55 16.54 -14.75 9.42
N TRP A 56 16.40 -14.48 8.12
CA TRP A 56 15.90 -15.51 7.19
C TRP A 56 16.86 -16.71 7.17
N PRO A 57 16.36 -17.95 7.25
CA PRO A 57 17.23 -19.12 7.24
C PRO A 57 17.96 -19.26 5.90
N MET A 58 19.29 -19.37 5.97
CA MET A 58 20.15 -19.56 4.81
C MET A 58 20.13 -21.00 4.26
N ALA A 59 19.70 -21.97 5.08
CA ALA A 59 19.63 -23.36 4.68
C ALA A 59 18.43 -23.60 3.75
N PRO A 60 18.64 -24.15 2.53
CA PRO A 60 17.57 -24.37 1.57
C PRO A 60 16.70 -25.59 1.91
N ASP A 61 17.02 -26.37 2.95
CA ASP A 61 16.29 -27.59 3.28
C ASP A 61 14.80 -27.28 3.58
N PRO A 62 13.86 -27.72 2.73
CA PRO A 62 12.44 -27.49 2.92
C PRO A 62 11.83 -28.45 3.95
N GLN A 63 12.50 -29.58 4.29
CA GLN A 63 12.02 -30.54 5.27
C GLN A 63 12.44 -30.22 6.70
N SER A 64 13.53 -29.46 6.88
CA SER A 64 13.99 -29.00 8.19
C SER A 64 12.86 -28.32 8.98
N ARG A 65 12.53 -28.93 10.13
CA ARG A 65 11.55 -28.40 11.08
C ARG A 65 12.04 -27.07 11.67
N GLU A 66 13.34 -26.97 11.94
CA GLU A 66 13.98 -25.75 12.47
C GLU A 66 13.92 -24.62 11.45
N ALA A 67 14.27 -24.89 10.18
CA ALA A 67 14.18 -23.88 9.13
C ALA A 67 12.74 -23.38 8.93
N ARG A 68 11.73 -24.28 8.96
CA ARG A 68 10.32 -23.87 8.91
C ARG A 68 9.93 -23.00 10.11
N GLN A 69 10.35 -23.36 11.31
CA GLN A 69 10.09 -22.58 12.51
C GLN A 69 10.73 -21.18 12.43
N GLN A 70 11.95 -21.09 11.89
CA GLN A 70 12.65 -19.82 11.70
C GLN A 70 11.98 -18.94 10.64
N ARG A 71 11.54 -19.51 9.51
CA ARG A 71 10.73 -18.76 8.50
C ARG A 71 9.45 -18.23 9.12
N PHE A 72 8.75 -19.06 9.89
CA PHE A 72 7.53 -18.65 10.57
C PHE A 72 7.80 -17.50 11.55
N ALA A 73 8.83 -17.62 12.40
CA ALA A 73 9.24 -16.57 13.33
C ALA A 73 9.53 -15.26 12.58
N HIS A 74 10.34 -15.32 11.52
CA HIS A 74 10.66 -14.17 10.67
C HIS A 74 9.40 -13.48 10.14
N PHE A 75 8.47 -14.23 9.55
CA PHE A 75 7.21 -13.66 9.04
C PHE A 75 6.34 -13.07 10.15
N THR A 76 6.20 -13.74 11.29
CA THR A 76 5.37 -13.24 12.40
C THR A 76 5.97 -11.98 13.03
N GLU A 77 7.29 -11.88 13.14
CA GLU A 77 7.97 -10.70 13.66
C GLU A 77 7.87 -9.53 12.70
N LEU A 78 8.00 -9.76 11.39
CA LEU A 78 7.72 -8.73 10.38
C LEU A 78 6.26 -8.26 10.44
N ALA A 79 5.30 -9.16 10.64
CA ALA A 79 3.90 -8.79 10.81
C ALA A 79 3.68 -7.91 12.06
N ILE A 80 4.35 -8.23 13.17
CA ILE A 80 4.31 -7.41 14.40
C ILE A 80 4.86 -6.00 14.14
N VAL A 81 6.02 -5.90 13.48
CA VAL A 81 6.59 -4.59 13.11
C VAL A 81 5.63 -3.83 12.21
N SER A 82 5.06 -4.48 11.19
CA SER A 82 4.12 -3.83 10.27
C SER A 82 2.85 -3.32 10.97
N VAL A 83 2.29 -4.09 11.91
CA VAL A 83 1.16 -3.61 12.73
C VAL A 83 1.54 -2.38 13.55
N GLN A 84 2.75 -2.32 14.12
CA GLN A 84 3.22 -1.15 14.86
C GLN A 84 3.36 0.08 13.95
N GLU A 85 3.90 -0.08 12.74
CA GLU A 85 3.96 0.99 11.74
C GLU A 85 2.57 1.50 11.36
N ILE A 86 1.61 0.59 11.16
CA ILE A 86 0.23 0.94 10.81
C ILE A 86 -0.42 1.76 11.95
N VAL A 87 -0.19 1.37 13.20
CA VAL A 87 -0.67 2.11 14.37
C VAL A 87 -0.05 3.51 14.42
N ASP A 88 1.26 3.62 14.19
CA ASP A 88 1.98 4.89 14.20
C ASP A 88 1.58 5.80 13.03
N PHE A 89 1.26 5.24 11.87
CA PHE A 89 0.68 5.96 10.74
C PHE A 89 -0.74 6.44 11.06
N ALA A 90 -1.60 5.57 11.59
CA ALA A 90 -2.97 5.90 11.93
C ALA A 90 -3.07 7.06 12.92
N LYS A 91 -2.18 7.10 13.93
CA LYS A 91 -2.09 8.21 14.89
C LYS A 91 -1.81 9.57 14.23
N GLN A 92 -1.21 9.59 13.04
CA GLN A 92 -0.90 10.82 12.30
C GLN A 92 -2.03 11.28 11.37
N LEU A 93 -3.01 10.41 11.11
CA LEU A 93 -4.17 10.74 10.27
C LEU A 93 -5.00 11.86 10.92
N PRO A 94 -5.34 12.94 10.18
CA PRO A 94 -6.29 13.94 10.65
C PRO A 94 -7.59 13.28 11.12
N GLY A 95 -8.05 13.63 12.33
CA GLY A 95 -9.30 13.10 12.90
C GLY A 95 -9.19 11.74 13.59
N PHE A 96 -8.18 10.91 13.32
CA PHE A 96 -8.12 9.55 13.89
C PHE A 96 -8.04 9.53 15.42
N LEU A 97 -7.17 10.37 16.01
CA LEU A 97 -7.04 10.49 17.47
C LEU A 97 -8.26 11.16 18.15
N GLN A 98 -9.17 11.75 17.38
CA GLN A 98 -10.40 12.37 17.88
C GLN A 98 -11.53 11.35 18.02
N LEU A 99 -11.38 10.15 17.43
CA LEU A 99 -12.30 9.03 17.60
C LEU A 99 -12.18 8.43 19.00
N SER A 100 -13.21 7.69 19.43
CA SER A 100 -13.15 6.92 20.66
C SER A 100 -12.03 5.88 20.59
N ARG A 101 -11.52 5.44 21.75
CA ARG A 101 -10.52 4.36 21.80
C ARG A 101 -11.05 3.06 21.17
N GLU A 102 -12.33 2.78 21.36
CA GLU A 102 -13.00 1.60 20.81
C GLU A 102 -13.02 1.67 19.27
N ASP A 103 -13.34 2.82 18.69
CA ASP A 103 -13.35 3.02 17.24
C ASP A 103 -11.94 2.96 16.66
N GLN A 104 -10.94 3.56 17.32
CA GLN A 104 -9.54 3.45 16.89
C GLN A 104 -9.09 1.99 16.83
N ILE A 105 -9.42 1.20 17.86
CA ILE A 105 -9.11 -0.23 17.91
C ILE A 105 -9.89 -1.00 16.84
N ALA A 106 -11.18 -0.71 16.68
CA ALA A 106 -12.02 -1.38 15.70
C ALA A 106 -11.49 -1.17 14.28
N LEU A 107 -11.19 0.08 13.90
CA LEU A 107 -10.62 0.43 12.60
C LEU A 107 -9.28 -0.26 12.37
N LEU A 108 -8.37 -0.25 13.35
CA LEU A 108 -7.06 -0.90 13.22
C LEU A 108 -7.20 -2.42 13.10
N LYS A 109 -8.06 -3.04 13.91
CA LYS A 109 -8.26 -4.48 13.91
C LYS A 109 -8.86 -4.99 12.59
N THR A 110 -9.77 -4.24 11.98
CA THR A 110 -10.40 -4.63 10.72
C THR A 110 -9.53 -4.29 9.50
N SER A 111 -8.80 -3.18 9.52
CA SER A 111 -8.03 -2.71 8.35
C SER A 111 -6.57 -3.18 8.30
N ALA A 112 -5.97 -3.63 9.40
CA ALA A 112 -4.53 -3.91 9.43
C ALA A 112 -4.07 -4.88 8.34
N ILE A 113 -4.84 -5.94 8.06
CA ILE A 113 -4.49 -6.88 7.00
C ILE A 113 -4.56 -6.25 5.60
N GLU A 114 -5.57 -5.41 5.35
CA GLU A 114 -5.70 -4.70 4.07
C GLU A 114 -4.54 -3.74 3.85
N VAL A 115 -4.15 -3.00 4.88
CA VAL A 115 -3.01 -2.08 4.82
C VAL A 115 -1.70 -2.84 4.64
N MET A 116 -1.49 -3.97 5.32
CA MET A 116 -0.33 -4.84 5.10
C MET A 116 -0.25 -5.32 3.65
N LEU A 117 -1.38 -5.68 3.04
CA LEU A 117 -1.44 -6.13 1.64
C LEU A 117 -1.14 -4.98 0.65
N LEU A 118 -1.66 -3.77 0.91
CA LEU A 118 -1.31 -2.58 0.12
C LEU A 118 0.20 -2.28 0.18
N GLU A 119 0.77 -2.36 1.38
CA GLU A 119 2.20 -2.14 1.60
C GLU A 119 3.08 -3.24 0.98
N THR A 120 2.59 -4.48 0.94
CA THR A 120 3.24 -5.59 0.22
C THR A 120 3.21 -5.34 -1.28
N SER A 121 2.06 -4.93 -1.82
CA SER A 121 1.90 -4.56 -3.24
C SER A 121 2.84 -3.42 -3.63
N ARG A 122 2.98 -2.40 -2.78
CA ARG A 122 3.90 -1.27 -3.00
C ARG A 122 5.37 -1.68 -3.06
N ARG A 123 5.76 -2.76 -2.37
CA ARG A 123 7.13 -3.30 -2.35
C ARG A 123 7.36 -4.40 -3.39
N TYR A 124 6.35 -4.73 -4.19
CA TYR A 124 6.46 -5.78 -5.20
C TYR A 124 7.47 -5.41 -6.29
N ASN A 125 8.37 -6.35 -6.60
CA ASN A 125 9.29 -6.24 -7.71
C ASN A 125 8.79 -7.12 -8.87
N PRO A 126 8.34 -6.57 -10.01
CA PRO A 126 7.82 -7.36 -11.12
C PRO A 126 8.89 -8.18 -11.86
N GLY A 127 10.18 -7.90 -11.62
CA GLY A 127 11.30 -8.57 -12.28
C GLY A 127 12.03 -9.61 -11.43
N SER A 128 11.57 -9.89 -10.20
CA SER A 128 12.13 -10.94 -9.34
C SER A 128 11.65 -12.32 -9.73
#